data_AF-A0A661F1N3-F1
#
_entry.id   AF-A0A661F1N3-F1
#
_cell.length_a   1.000
_cell.length_b   1.000
_cell.length_c   1.000
_cell.angle_alpha   90.00
_cell.angle_beta   90.00
_cell.angle_gamma   90.00
#
_symmetry.space_group_name_H-M   'P 1'
#
loop_
_entity.id
_entity.type
_entity.pdbx_description
1 polymer ?
#
loop_
_entity_poly.entity_id
_entity_poly.type
_entity_poly.pdbx_seq_one_letter_code
_entity_poly.pdbx_strand_id
1 'polypeptide(L)'
;MNSLAFIRCLLLVLTVGLFQTALADFEISREKQTAIEQVDALEQEIANMSMELWNYSEIALREVKSAEFLAGILEKEGFQLERGVADMPTAFVAEWGEGGPVIGILAEYDALPDIGNEPVPKRQPRTDGHAHGQGCGHNLFGAGSVGAAIALKRSMETHGIKGTVKLFGTPAEETVVGKVYMAKANVFNGIDVTLDWHPFYTTEVTNARGQALNNFQVEFFGQAAHGALDPWNGRSALDAVE
;
A
#
# COMPACT_ATOMS: atom_id res chain seq x y z
N MET A 1 -33.55 -41.41 -53.83
CA MET A 1 -33.33 -40.05 -53.29
C MET A 1 -33.26 -40.15 -51.77
N ASN A 2 -32.22 -39.80 -51.03
CA ASN A 2 -30.81 -39.52 -51.29
C ASN A 2 -30.06 -39.90 -50.00
N SER A 3 -29.27 -40.98 -50.03
CA SER A 3 -28.47 -41.50 -48.91
C SER A 3 -27.27 -40.61 -48.53
N LEU A 4 -27.17 -39.41 -49.09
CA LEU A 4 -26.08 -38.47 -48.84
C LEU A 4 -26.38 -37.43 -47.74
N ALA A 5 -27.62 -37.33 -47.25
CA ALA A 5 -27.98 -36.31 -46.25
C ALA A 5 -27.55 -36.69 -44.82
N PHE A 6 -27.52 -37.99 -44.48
CA PHE A 6 -27.17 -38.43 -43.12
C PHE A 6 -25.66 -38.42 -42.83
N ILE A 7 -24.82 -38.60 -43.87
CA ILE A 7 -23.35 -38.62 -43.71
C ILE A 7 -22.77 -37.20 -43.54
N ARG A 8 -23.47 -36.16 -44.00
CA ARG A 8 -23.03 -34.77 -43.82
C ARG A 8 -23.31 -34.18 -42.43
N CYS A 9 -24.21 -34.78 -41.65
CA CYS A 9 -24.44 -34.36 -40.26
C CYS A 9 -23.42 -34.97 -39.28
N LEU A 10 -22.84 -36.14 -39.60
CA LEU A 10 -21.88 -36.79 -38.71
C LEU A 10 -20.46 -36.22 -38.84
N LEU A 11 -20.10 -35.65 -39.99
CA LEU A 11 -18.80 -35.00 -40.23
C LEU A 11 -18.71 -33.56 -39.68
N LEU A 12 -19.85 -32.92 -39.40
CA LEU A 12 -19.87 -31.58 -38.79
C LEU A 12 -19.83 -31.62 -37.24
N VAL A 13 -20.15 -32.77 -36.64
CA VAL A 13 -20.05 -32.98 -35.18
C VAL A 13 -18.65 -33.45 -34.76
N LEU A 14 -17.87 -34.00 -35.71
CA LEU A 14 -16.50 -34.48 -35.46
C LEU A 14 -15.39 -33.43 -35.68
N THR A 15 -15.74 -32.20 -36.08
CA THR A 15 -14.80 -31.07 -36.21
C THR A 15 -14.97 -30.00 -35.14
N VAL A 16 -15.85 -30.23 -34.15
CA VAL A 16 -15.99 -29.37 -32.95
C VAL A 16 -15.15 -29.91 -31.77
N GLY A 17 -14.46 -31.03 -31.94
CA GLY A 17 -13.37 -31.43 -31.06
C GLY A 17 -12.04 -30.90 -31.60
N LEU A 18 -11.29 -30.15 -30.78
CA LEU A 18 -9.97 -29.54 -31.04
C LEU A 18 -9.95 -28.01 -31.28
N PHE A 19 -10.91 -27.28 -30.73
CA PHE A 19 -10.57 -25.99 -30.12
C PHE A 19 -10.78 -26.12 -28.61
N GLN A 20 -10.05 -27.03 -27.98
CA GLN A 20 -9.57 -26.74 -26.64
C GLN A 20 -8.71 -25.49 -26.83
N THR A 21 -9.26 -24.33 -26.45
CA THR A 21 -8.43 -23.19 -26.13
C THR A 21 -7.40 -23.73 -25.16
N ALA A 22 -6.18 -23.89 -25.61
CA ALA A 22 -5.03 -23.87 -24.73
C ALA A 22 -5.06 -22.47 -24.11
N LEU A 23 -5.91 -22.30 -23.08
CA LEU A 23 -5.49 -21.54 -21.93
C LEU A 23 -4.22 -22.26 -21.54
N ALA A 24 -3.08 -21.69 -21.94
CA ALA A 24 -1.82 -22.14 -21.40
C ALA A 24 -2.03 -22.10 -19.89
N ASP A 25 -2.09 -23.27 -19.25
CA ASP A 25 -1.97 -23.35 -17.81
C ASP A 25 -0.68 -22.60 -17.52
N PHE A 26 -0.81 -21.41 -16.97
CA PHE A 26 0.34 -20.59 -16.64
C PHE A 26 0.99 -21.28 -15.46
N GLU A 27 1.91 -22.19 -15.77
CA GLU A 27 2.60 -22.97 -14.75
C GLU A 27 3.48 -21.99 -13.98
N ILE A 28 3.12 -21.78 -12.72
CA ILE A 28 3.87 -20.92 -11.81
C ILE A 28 5.26 -21.56 -11.66
N SER A 29 6.31 -20.77 -11.94
CA SER A 29 7.67 -21.29 -11.81
C SER A 29 7.97 -21.68 -10.37
N ARG A 30 8.92 -22.59 -10.17
CA ARG A 30 9.27 -23.09 -8.83
C ARG A 30 9.64 -21.95 -7.87
N GLU A 31 10.34 -20.93 -8.34
CA GLU A 31 10.78 -19.76 -7.56
C GLU A 31 9.57 -18.93 -7.10
N LYS A 32 8.59 -18.74 -7.99
CA LYS A 32 7.32 -18.05 -7.66
C LYS A 32 6.48 -18.88 -6.70
N GLN A 33 6.45 -20.20 -6.87
CA GLN A 33 5.76 -21.09 -5.94
C GLN A 33 6.39 -21.02 -4.54
N THR A 34 7.72 -21.02 -4.43
CA THR A 34 8.42 -20.80 -3.16
C THR A 34 8.10 -19.44 -2.56
N ALA A 35 8.01 -18.38 -3.37
CA ALA A 35 7.63 -17.06 -2.85
C ALA A 35 6.21 -17.06 -2.24
N ILE A 36 5.25 -17.74 -2.88
CA ILE A 36 3.89 -17.91 -2.34
C ILE A 36 3.94 -18.67 -1.01
N GLU A 37 4.66 -19.79 -0.96
CA GLU A 37 4.82 -20.59 0.26
C GLU A 37 5.48 -19.81 1.40
N GLN A 38 6.43 -18.91 1.10
CA GLN A 38 7.03 -18.03 2.09
C GLN A 38 6.03 -17.00 2.62
N VAL A 39 5.16 -16.44 1.77
CA VAL A 39 4.09 -15.54 2.22
C VAL A 39 3.10 -16.28 3.11
N ASP A 40 2.67 -17.49 2.71
CA ASP A 40 1.76 -18.32 3.51
C ASP A 40 2.38 -18.66 4.88
N ALA A 41 3.68 -18.96 4.92
CA ALA A 41 4.39 -19.21 6.17
C ALA A 41 4.47 -17.97 7.09
N LEU A 42 4.43 -16.76 6.53
CA LEU A 42 4.44 -15.49 7.24
C LEU A 42 3.03 -14.98 7.62
N GLU A 43 1.95 -15.68 7.25
CA GLU A 43 0.57 -15.20 7.40
C GLU A 43 0.28 -14.65 8.80
N GLN A 44 0.59 -15.43 9.84
CA GLN A 44 0.33 -15.04 11.22
C GLN A 44 1.17 -13.82 11.65
N GLU A 45 2.41 -13.72 11.17
CA GLU A 45 3.31 -12.61 11.47
C GLU A 45 2.83 -11.33 10.79
N ILE A 46 2.37 -11.42 9.54
CA ILE A 46 1.75 -10.32 8.79
C ILE A 46 0.48 -9.85 9.48
N ALA A 47 -0.40 -10.78 9.89
CA ALA A 47 -1.61 -10.45 10.64
C ALA A 47 -1.29 -9.75 11.96
N ASN A 48 -0.29 -10.22 12.70
CA ASN A 48 0.15 -9.60 13.94
C ASN A 48 0.72 -8.19 13.71
N MET A 49 1.54 -8.01 12.67
CA MET A 49 2.06 -6.69 12.30
C MET A 49 0.93 -5.71 11.99
N SER A 50 -0.04 -6.15 11.18
CA SER A 50 -1.22 -5.34 10.82
C SER A 50 -2.03 -4.95 12.05
N MET A 51 -2.24 -5.88 12.98
CA MET A 51 -2.96 -5.58 14.22
C MET A 51 -2.18 -4.66 15.16
N GLU A 52 -0.86 -4.77 15.21
CA GLU A 52 -0.03 -3.86 16.00
C GLU A 52 -0.09 -2.43 15.45
N LEU A 53 0.01 -2.26 14.12
CA LEU A 53 -0.17 -0.97 13.45
C LEU A 53 -1.59 -0.41 13.63
N TRP A 54 -2.61 -1.28 13.66
CA TRP A 54 -3.99 -0.89 14.02
C TRP A 54 -4.07 -0.36 15.45
N ASN A 55 -3.36 -0.96 16.38
CA ASN A 55 -3.32 -0.51 17.77
C ASN A 55 -2.57 0.82 17.92
N TYR A 56 -1.52 1.04 17.14
CA TYR A 56 -0.78 2.30 17.13
C TYR A 56 -1.59 3.44 16.51
N SER A 57 -2.21 3.22 15.34
CA SER A 57 -3.01 4.23 14.62
C SER A 57 -2.43 5.66 14.70
N GLU A 58 -1.13 5.79 14.44
CA GLU A 58 -0.42 7.07 14.53
C GLU A 58 -0.63 7.90 13.25
N ILE A 59 -1.03 9.16 13.40
CA ILE A 59 -1.31 10.05 12.26
C ILE A 59 -0.04 10.51 11.54
N ALA A 60 -0.24 11.06 10.34
CA ALA A 60 0.80 11.66 9.51
C ALA A 60 1.84 12.48 10.31
N LEU A 61 3.12 12.22 10.06
CA LEU A 61 4.30 12.83 10.70
C LEU A 61 4.49 12.51 12.19
N ARG A 62 3.72 11.57 12.74
CA ARG A 62 3.79 11.14 14.15
C ARG A 62 3.88 9.62 14.31
N GLU A 63 4.20 8.90 13.24
CA GLU A 63 4.20 7.44 13.11
C GLU A 63 5.42 6.76 13.74
N VAL A 64 5.85 7.23 14.90
CA VAL A 64 7.12 6.83 15.53
C VAL A 64 7.13 5.35 15.89
N LYS A 65 6.06 4.84 16.51
CA LYS A 65 5.97 3.43 16.89
C LYS A 65 5.80 2.54 15.67
N SER A 66 4.96 2.96 14.72
CA SER A 66 4.74 2.22 13.48
C SER A 66 6.03 2.04 12.69
N ALA A 67 6.78 3.12 12.48
CA ALA A 67 8.04 3.10 11.74
C ALA A 67 9.09 2.23 12.43
N GLU A 68 9.32 2.43 13.74
CA GLU A 68 10.32 1.66 14.48
C GLU A 68 9.97 0.18 14.59
N PHE A 69 8.69 -0.14 14.72
CA PHE A 69 8.22 -1.53 14.77
C PHE A 69 8.51 -2.27 13.46
N LEU A 70 8.15 -1.69 12.31
CA LEU A 70 8.40 -2.32 11.01
C LEU A 70 9.90 -2.36 10.68
N ALA A 71 10.63 -1.28 10.91
CA ALA A 71 12.07 -1.22 10.71
C ALA A 71 12.80 -2.26 11.56
N GLY A 72 12.41 -2.41 12.83
CA GLY A 72 12.98 -3.40 13.75
C GLY A 72 12.72 -4.84 13.34
N ILE A 73 11.60 -5.14 12.67
CA ILE A 73 11.33 -6.48 12.12
C ILE A 73 12.27 -6.77 10.94
N LEU A 74 12.40 -5.83 10.01
CA LEU A 74 13.30 -5.98 8.86
C LEU A 74 14.78 -6.12 9.31
N GLU A 75 15.19 -5.35 10.33
CA GLU A 75 16.53 -5.45 10.90
C GLU A 75 16.79 -6.84 11.52
N LYS A 76 15.81 -7.43 12.21
CA LYS A 76 15.89 -8.81 12.72
C LYS A 76 15.97 -9.84 11.60
N GLU A 77 15.35 -9.56 10.46
CA GLU A 77 15.44 -10.38 9.24
C GLU A 77 16.72 -10.15 8.45
N GLY A 78 17.64 -9.30 8.96
CA GLY A 78 18.97 -9.10 8.39
C GLY A 78 19.02 -8.07 7.26
N PHE A 79 18.00 -7.21 7.12
CA PHE A 79 18.11 -6.02 6.29
C PHE A 79 18.99 -4.96 6.98
N GLN A 80 19.75 -4.21 6.19
CA GLN A 80 20.47 -3.02 6.65
C GLN A 80 19.50 -1.83 6.65
N LEU A 81 19.40 -1.14 7.78
CA LEU A 81 18.45 -0.05 7.96
C LEU A 81 19.13 1.33 7.90
N GLU A 82 18.55 2.22 7.11
CA GLU A 82 18.80 3.66 7.17
C GLU A 82 17.51 4.34 7.65
N ARG A 83 17.50 4.84 8.90
CA ARG A 83 16.36 5.50 9.53
C ARG A 83 16.49 7.02 9.42
N GLY A 84 15.37 7.74 9.43
CA GLY A 84 15.35 9.20 9.43
C GLY A 84 15.70 9.82 8.06
N VAL A 85 15.49 9.09 6.97
CA VAL A 85 15.84 9.57 5.62
C VAL A 85 15.01 10.80 5.23
N ALA A 86 15.56 11.64 4.35
CA ALA A 86 14.92 12.88 3.90
C ALA A 86 14.51 13.86 5.03
N ASP A 87 15.27 13.88 6.14
CA ASP A 87 14.97 14.65 7.35
C ASP A 87 13.60 14.31 7.98
N MET A 88 13.08 13.11 7.71
CA MET A 88 11.81 12.63 8.24
C MET A 88 12.08 11.51 9.26
N PRO A 89 11.95 11.75 10.57
CA PRO A 89 12.31 10.77 11.61
C PRO A 89 11.60 9.42 11.48
N THR A 90 10.40 9.40 10.89
CA THR A 90 9.61 8.18 10.70
C THR A 90 9.89 7.51 9.35
N ALA A 91 10.57 8.14 8.40
CA ALA A 91 10.94 7.50 7.14
C ALA A 91 12.17 6.59 7.31
N PHE A 92 12.18 5.45 6.60
CA PHE A 92 13.33 4.55 6.61
C PHE A 92 13.51 3.80 5.27
N VAL A 93 14.72 3.30 5.05
CA VAL A 93 15.06 2.37 3.96
C VAL A 93 15.65 1.11 4.58
N ALA A 94 15.13 -0.05 4.18
CA ALA A 94 15.69 -1.35 4.54
C ALA A 94 16.23 -2.03 3.28
N GLU A 95 17.51 -2.38 3.27
CA GLU A 95 18.20 -2.95 2.11
C GLU A 95 18.74 -4.36 2.42
N TRP A 96 18.54 -5.30 1.51
CA TRP A 96 19.17 -6.61 1.55
C TRP A 96 19.62 -7.05 0.16
N GLY A 97 20.74 -7.78 0.10
CA GLY A 97 21.31 -8.30 -1.14
C GLY A 97 22.40 -7.40 -1.73
N GLU A 98 22.82 -7.72 -2.95
CA GLU A 98 23.89 -7.00 -3.65
C GLU A 98 23.71 -7.06 -5.16
N GLY A 99 24.20 -6.03 -5.86
CA GLY A 99 24.16 -5.93 -7.31
C GLY A 99 22.77 -5.59 -7.85
N GLY A 100 22.52 -5.96 -9.10
CA GLY A 100 21.27 -5.69 -9.80
C GLY A 100 20.54 -6.97 -10.19
N PRO A 101 19.21 -6.92 -10.38
CA PRO A 101 18.39 -5.71 -10.30
C PRO A 101 18.11 -5.26 -8.85
N VAL A 102 17.86 -3.97 -8.67
CA VAL A 102 17.42 -3.35 -7.42
C VAL A 102 15.91 -3.17 -7.46
N ILE A 103 15.20 -3.98 -6.66
CA ILE A 103 13.74 -4.00 -6.58
C ILE A 103 13.29 -3.26 -5.33
N GLY A 104 12.51 -2.19 -5.50
CA GLY A 104 11.87 -1.44 -4.45
C GLY A 104 10.48 -1.98 -4.08
N ILE A 105 10.13 -1.91 -2.79
CA ILE A 105 8.79 -2.15 -2.27
C ILE A 105 8.42 -0.96 -1.36
N LEU A 106 7.24 -0.38 -1.56
CA LEU A 106 6.74 0.70 -0.69
C LEU A 106 5.99 0.14 0.51
N ALA A 107 6.11 0.80 1.66
CA ALA A 107 5.36 0.47 2.87
C ALA A 107 4.88 1.75 3.56
N GLU A 108 3.58 1.87 3.75
CA GLU A 108 2.93 2.99 4.42
C GLU A 108 2.28 2.53 5.72
N TYR A 109 2.07 3.45 6.67
CA TYR A 109 1.60 3.08 8.01
C TYR A 109 0.95 4.23 8.80
N ASP A 110 0.74 5.40 8.19
CA ASP A 110 0.04 6.52 8.81
C ASP A 110 -1.47 6.27 8.89
N ALA A 111 -2.08 6.74 9.97
CA ALA A 111 -3.50 6.66 10.24
C ALA A 111 -4.20 8.01 9.95
N LEU A 112 -5.53 7.96 9.91
CA LEU A 112 -6.38 9.12 9.71
C LEU A 112 -6.86 9.70 11.06
N PRO A 113 -6.97 11.04 11.16
CA PRO A 113 -7.48 11.70 12.37
C PRO A 113 -8.97 11.43 12.59
N ASP A 114 -9.39 11.36 13.85
CA ASP A 114 -10.79 11.35 14.30
C ASP A 114 -11.72 10.28 13.72
N ILE A 115 -11.16 9.16 13.24
CA ILE A 115 -11.92 8.02 12.70
C ILE A 115 -11.64 6.69 13.44
N GLY A 116 -11.22 6.76 14.70
CA GLY A 116 -10.95 5.57 15.52
C GLY A 116 -12.14 4.60 15.56
N ASN A 117 -11.92 3.38 15.06
CA ASN A 117 -12.90 2.31 14.99
C ASN A 117 -12.29 0.99 15.50
N GLU A 118 -13.12 0.13 16.10
CA GLU A 118 -12.75 -1.27 16.36
C GLU A 118 -12.50 -2.02 15.03
N PRO A 119 -11.67 -3.07 15.01
CA PRO A 119 -11.39 -3.86 13.81
C PRO A 119 -12.56 -4.79 13.46
N VAL A 120 -13.74 -4.20 13.25
CA VAL A 120 -15.00 -4.88 12.97
C VAL A 120 -15.69 -4.24 11.76
N PRO A 121 -16.49 -4.98 10.97
CA PRO A 121 -17.09 -4.48 9.72
C PRO A 121 -18.32 -3.58 9.95
N LYS A 122 -18.35 -2.86 11.07
CA LYS A 122 -19.42 -1.94 11.45
C LYS A 122 -18.84 -0.73 12.18
N ARG A 123 -19.55 0.38 12.15
CA ARG A 123 -19.19 1.57 12.92
C ARG A 123 -19.27 1.26 14.40
N GLN A 124 -18.12 1.20 15.05
CA GLN A 124 -17.98 0.95 16.47
C GLN A 124 -16.74 1.69 16.96
N PRO A 125 -16.90 2.77 17.75
CA PRO A 125 -15.76 3.48 18.33
C PRO A 125 -14.87 2.53 19.12
N ARG A 126 -13.58 2.82 19.14
CA ARG A 126 -12.63 2.04 19.92
C ARG A 126 -12.98 2.07 21.41
N THR A 127 -12.90 0.91 22.04
CA THR A 127 -13.13 0.69 23.46
C THR A 127 -12.04 1.33 24.32
N ASP A 128 -10.82 1.48 23.78
CA ASP A 128 -9.71 2.19 24.41
C ASP A 128 -9.80 3.73 24.30
N GLY A 129 -10.78 4.25 23.55
CA GLY A 129 -10.97 5.69 23.35
C GLY A 129 -9.96 6.36 22.42
N HIS A 130 -9.12 5.61 21.70
CA HIS A 130 -8.17 6.20 20.75
C HIS A 130 -8.92 6.87 19.59
N ALA A 131 -8.64 8.16 19.36
CA ALA A 131 -9.32 8.99 18.37
C ALA A 131 -9.01 8.63 16.91
N HIS A 132 -7.82 8.08 16.62
CA HIS A 132 -7.33 7.86 15.26
C HIS A 132 -7.57 6.43 14.79
N GLY A 133 -7.62 6.22 13.48
CA GLY A 133 -7.90 4.91 12.91
C GLY A 133 -7.33 4.69 11.52
N GLN A 134 -7.13 3.42 11.16
CA GLN A 134 -6.56 2.97 9.90
C GLN A 134 -7.61 2.87 8.79
N GLY A 135 -8.29 3.99 8.49
CA GLY A 135 -9.42 4.01 7.55
C GLY A 135 -9.04 3.73 6.09
N CYS A 136 -7.81 4.04 5.69
CA CYS A 136 -7.26 3.71 4.37
C CYS A 136 -6.56 2.33 4.35
N GLY A 137 -6.41 1.69 5.50
CA GLY A 137 -5.80 0.36 5.60
C GLY A 137 -4.27 0.35 5.57
N HIS A 138 -3.59 1.46 5.88
CA HIS A 138 -2.12 1.50 5.87
C HIS A 138 -1.50 0.52 6.88
N ASN A 139 -2.23 0.07 7.90
CA ASN A 139 -1.81 -1.07 8.71
C ASN A 139 -1.65 -2.37 7.91
N LEU A 140 -2.52 -2.63 6.93
CA LEU A 140 -2.41 -3.78 6.04
C LEU A 140 -1.30 -3.54 5.03
N PHE A 141 -1.21 -2.33 4.46
CA PHE A 141 -0.16 -1.97 3.50
C PHE A 141 1.23 -2.18 4.10
N GLY A 142 1.54 -1.51 5.21
CA GLY A 142 2.86 -1.63 5.86
C GLY A 142 3.21 -3.08 6.21
N ALA A 143 2.28 -3.81 6.82
CA ALA A 143 2.50 -5.21 7.20
C ALA A 143 2.69 -6.14 5.99
N GLY A 144 1.86 -5.99 4.96
CA GLY A 144 1.92 -6.79 3.73
C GLY A 144 3.21 -6.55 2.97
N SER A 145 3.66 -5.30 2.88
CA SER A 145 4.92 -4.93 2.23
C SER A 145 6.15 -5.47 2.95
N VAL A 146 6.16 -5.42 4.29
CA VAL A 146 7.22 -6.07 5.08
C VAL A 146 7.23 -7.58 4.86
N GLY A 147 6.06 -8.22 4.89
CA GLY A 147 5.92 -9.64 4.58
C GLY A 147 6.42 -10.00 3.18
N ALA A 148 6.09 -9.19 2.17
CA ALA A 148 6.55 -9.38 0.80
C ALA A 148 8.07 -9.25 0.66
N ALA A 149 8.69 -8.26 1.31
CA ALA A 149 10.14 -8.08 1.29
C ALA A 149 10.87 -9.28 1.92
N ILE A 150 10.38 -9.77 3.06
CA ILE A 150 10.94 -10.95 3.75
C ILE A 150 10.76 -12.21 2.90
N ALA A 151 9.57 -12.45 2.35
CA ALA A 151 9.29 -13.60 1.51
C ALA A 151 10.15 -13.61 0.24
N LEU A 152 10.31 -12.45 -0.41
CA LEU A 152 11.16 -12.30 -1.58
C LEU A 152 12.63 -12.59 -1.24
N LYS A 153 13.15 -11.98 -0.17
CA LYS A 153 14.50 -12.26 0.34
C LYS A 153 14.72 -13.77 0.54
N ARG A 154 13.86 -14.44 1.31
CA ARG A 154 13.99 -15.86 1.64
C ARG A 154 13.89 -16.76 0.40
N SER A 155 13.04 -16.41 -0.57
CA SER A 155 12.96 -17.10 -1.85
C SER A 155 14.25 -16.92 -2.67
N MET A 156 14.80 -15.71 -2.72
CA MET A 156 16.07 -15.43 -3.38
C MET A 156 17.23 -16.21 -2.76
N GLU A 157 17.30 -16.27 -1.42
CA GLU A 157 18.29 -17.09 -0.70
C GLU A 157 18.14 -18.58 -1.03
N THR A 158 16.91 -19.10 -1.05
CA THR A 158 16.60 -20.51 -1.33
C THR A 158 17.07 -20.93 -2.72
N HIS A 159 16.92 -20.06 -3.72
CA HIS A 159 17.22 -20.36 -5.13
C HIS A 159 18.55 -19.76 -5.61
N GLY A 160 19.30 -19.07 -4.75
CA GLY A 160 20.55 -18.41 -5.13
C GLY A 160 20.37 -17.28 -6.15
N ILE A 161 19.21 -16.61 -6.13
CA ILE A 161 18.90 -15.51 -7.03
C ILE A 161 19.65 -14.26 -6.55
N LYS A 162 20.39 -13.63 -7.46
CA LYS A 162 21.13 -12.39 -7.18
C LYS A 162 20.26 -11.16 -7.41
N GLY A 163 20.53 -10.11 -6.66
CA GLY A 163 19.85 -8.82 -6.74
C GLY A 163 19.77 -8.16 -5.37
N THR A 164 19.14 -6.99 -5.34
CA THR A 164 18.92 -6.22 -4.12
C THR A 164 17.44 -5.96 -3.92
N VAL A 165 16.95 -6.16 -2.70
CA VAL A 165 15.60 -5.80 -2.26
C VAL A 165 15.72 -4.57 -1.37
N LYS A 166 15.00 -3.50 -1.73
CA LYS A 166 14.84 -2.31 -0.90
C LYS A 166 13.38 -2.16 -0.50
N LEU A 167 13.12 -2.03 0.80
CA LEU A 167 11.83 -1.59 1.29
C LEU A 167 11.93 -0.14 1.75
N PHE A 168 11.03 0.70 1.27
CA PHE A 168 10.93 2.11 1.63
C PHE A 168 9.76 2.28 2.58
N GLY A 169 10.04 2.55 3.85
CA GLY A 169 9.04 2.96 4.83
C GLY A 169 8.70 4.42 4.63
N THR A 170 7.53 4.71 4.06
CA THR A 170 7.11 6.04 3.66
C THR A 170 5.99 6.55 4.57
N PRO A 171 6.25 7.59 5.39
CA PRO A 171 5.24 8.14 6.29
C PRO A 171 4.29 9.11 5.57
N ALA A 172 3.23 9.52 6.26
CA ALA A 172 2.42 10.69 5.92
C ALA A 172 1.90 10.73 4.47
N GLU A 173 1.36 9.63 3.96
CA GLU A 173 0.75 9.60 2.63
C GLU A 173 -0.51 10.45 2.60
N GLU A 174 -1.32 10.44 3.66
CA GLU A 174 -2.65 11.09 3.69
C GLU A 174 -2.56 12.62 3.64
N THR A 175 -1.38 13.17 3.89
CA THR A 175 -1.09 14.61 3.75
C THR A 175 -0.27 14.92 2.49
N VAL A 176 0.02 13.89 1.69
CA VAL A 176 0.75 13.92 0.41
C VAL A 176 2.18 14.45 0.56
N VAL A 177 2.84 14.14 1.69
CA VAL A 177 4.18 14.68 1.98
C VAL A 177 5.30 13.64 1.91
N GLY A 178 5.19 12.47 2.53
CA GLY A 178 6.38 11.64 2.78
C GLY A 178 7.15 11.25 1.53
N LYS A 179 6.48 10.60 0.58
CA LYS A 179 7.09 10.17 -0.69
C LYS A 179 7.63 11.35 -1.53
N VAL A 180 6.97 12.50 -1.50
CA VAL A 180 7.41 13.70 -2.24
C VAL A 180 8.74 14.22 -1.69
N TYR A 181 8.87 14.31 -0.37
CA TYR A 181 10.12 14.76 0.27
C TYR A 181 11.23 13.71 0.14
N MET A 182 10.92 12.43 0.25
CA MET A 182 11.86 11.33 -0.01
C MET A 182 12.38 11.36 -1.46
N ALA A 183 11.51 11.57 -2.44
CA ALA A 183 11.91 11.72 -3.84
C ALA A 183 12.78 12.97 -4.06
N LYS A 184 12.41 14.11 -3.46
CA LYS A 184 13.21 15.34 -3.51
C LYS A 184 14.60 15.16 -2.89
N ALA A 185 14.71 14.34 -1.85
CA ALA A 185 15.96 13.98 -1.20
C ALA A 185 16.72 12.84 -1.90
N ASN A 186 16.28 12.40 -3.08
CA ASN A 186 16.91 11.35 -3.89
C ASN A 186 16.92 9.96 -3.23
N VAL A 187 16.03 9.69 -2.27
CA VAL A 187 15.98 8.40 -1.54
C VAL A 187 15.71 7.22 -2.47
N PHE A 188 14.94 7.43 -3.53
CA PHE A 188 14.60 6.40 -4.52
C PHE A 188 15.65 6.23 -5.62
N ASN A 189 16.76 6.98 -5.63
CA ASN A 189 17.74 6.85 -6.70
C ASN A 189 18.43 5.47 -6.67
N GLY A 190 18.69 4.92 -7.86
CA GLY A 190 19.38 3.64 -8.01
C GLY A 190 18.49 2.39 -7.94
N ILE A 191 17.16 2.54 -7.83
CA ILE A 191 16.21 1.46 -8.05
C ILE A 191 15.99 1.22 -9.55
N ASP A 192 15.77 -0.04 -9.95
CA ASP A 192 15.37 -0.37 -11.33
C ASP A 192 13.84 -0.37 -11.49
N VAL A 193 13.13 -0.83 -10.47
CA VAL A 193 11.66 -0.85 -10.40
C VAL A 193 11.21 -0.74 -8.95
N THR A 194 10.03 -0.17 -8.71
CA THR A 194 9.36 -0.23 -7.41
C THR A 194 7.95 -0.77 -7.59
N LEU A 195 7.55 -1.62 -6.67
CA LEU A 195 6.21 -2.18 -6.57
C LEU A 195 5.51 -1.59 -5.36
N ASP A 196 4.24 -1.29 -5.54
CA ASP A 196 3.31 -0.90 -4.49
C ASP A 196 2.09 -1.82 -4.51
N TRP A 197 1.41 -1.88 -3.37
CA TRP A 197 0.15 -2.59 -3.22
C TRP A 197 -0.68 -1.82 -2.20
N HIS A 198 -1.94 -1.57 -2.51
CA HIS A 198 -2.84 -0.91 -1.57
C HIS A 198 -4.03 -1.83 -1.26
N PRO A 199 -4.43 -1.96 0.02
CA PRO A 199 -5.63 -2.70 0.36
C PRO A 199 -6.85 -2.05 -0.28
N PHE A 200 -7.77 -2.90 -0.74
CA PHE A 200 -9.03 -2.49 -1.32
C PHE A 200 -10.08 -3.58 -1.07
N TYR A 201 -11.34 -3.31 -1.42
CA TYR A 201 -12.41 -4.30 -1.25
C TYR A 201 -12.36 -5.44 -2.29
N THR A 202 -11.48 -5.35 -3.29
CA THR A 202 -11.19 -6.39 -4.29
C THR A 202 -9.69 -6.61 -4.43
N THR A 203 -9.31 -7.85 -4.74
CA THR A 203 -7.93 -8.21 -5.11
C THR A 203 -7.80 -8.18 -6.62
N GLU A 204 -7.06 -7.23 -7.16
CA GLU A 204 -6.80 -7.11 -8.59
C GLU A 204 -5.44 -6.47 -8.87
N VAL A 205 -4.90 -6.76 -10.05
CA VAL A 205 -3.73 -6.05 -10.58
C VAL A 205 -4.25 -4.90 -11.42
N THR A 206 -3.91 -3.68 -11.05
CA THR A 206 -4.30 -2.48 -11.79
C THR A 206 -3.08 -1.86 -12.48
N ASN A 207 -3.30 -1.30 -13.66
CA ASN A 207 -2.35 -0.41 -14.31
C ASN A 207 -3.06 0.93 -14.53
N ALA A 208 -3.14 1.71 -13.46
CA ALA A 208 -3.82 2.98 -13.43
C ALA A 208 -2.80 4.13 -13.29
N ARG A 209 -3.18 5.32 -13.78
CA ARG A 209 -2.46 6.56 -13.49
C ARG A 209 -3.23 7.31 -12.42
N GLY A 210 -2.52 7.84 -11.43
CA GLY A 210 -3.10 8.72 -10.42
C GLY A 210 -3.53 10.07 -11.01
N GLN A 211 -4.39 10.77 -10.29
CA GLN A 211 -4.71 12.18 -10.57
C GLN A 211 -3.69 13.08 -9.88
N ALA A 212 -3.26 14.14 -10.57
CA ALA A 212 -2.45 15.17 -9.92
C ALA A 212 -3.34 15.98 -8.97
N LEU A 213 -2.89 16.16 -7.73
CA LEU A 213 -3.59 16.93 -6.70
C LEU A 213 -2.81 18.21 -6.39
N ASN A 214 -3.54 19.33 -6.28
CA ASN A 214 -3.01 20.59 -5.77
C ASN A 214 -3.92 21.06 -4.64
N ASN A 215 -3.36 21.20 -3.44
CA ASN A 215 -4.10 21.64 -2.26
C ASN A 215 -3.74 23.10 -1.95
N PHE A 216 -4.75 23.94 -1.69
CA PHE A 216 -4.56 25.33 -1.31
C PHE A 216 -5.52 25.68 -0.17
N GLN A 217 -5.05 26.53 0.74
CA GLN A 217 -5.86 27.10 1.80
C GLN A 217 -6.28 28.52 1.40
N VAL A 218 -7.57 28.82 1.51
CA VAL A 218 -8.11 30.17 1.34
C VAL A 218 -8.51 30.70 2.70
N GLU A 219 -8.00 31.86 3.07
CA GLU A 219 -8.37 32.55 4.30
C GLU A 219 -9.13 33.84 3.96
N PHE A 220 -10.31 34.00 4.55
CA PHE A 220 -11.18 35.16 4.36
C PHE A 220 -11.05 36.10 5.55
N PHE A 221 -10.70 37.36 5.27
CA PHE A 221 -10.56 38.39 6.29
C PHE A 221 -11.73 39.36 6.24
N GLY A 222 -12.46 39.43 7.34
CA GLY A 222 -13.62 40.29 7.51
C GLY A 222 -13.41 41.38 8.56
N GLN A 223 -14.51 42.01 8.94
CA GLN A 223 -14.59 42.99 10.01
C GLN A 223 -15.74 42.59 10.94
N ALA A 224 -15.43 42.38 12.22
CA ALA A 224 -16.44 42.02 13.22
C ALA A 224 -17.35 43.22 13.53
N ALA A 225 -18.64 42.96 13.72
CA ALA A 225 -19.63 43.92 14.21
C ALA A 225 -20.73 43.19 14.99
N HIS A 226 -21.61 43.95 15.67
CA HIS A 226 -22.72 43.35 16.40
C HIS A 226 -23.81 42.86 15.41
N GLY A 227 -23.99 41.54 15.30
CA GLY A 227 -24.82 40.91 14.27
C GLY A 227 -26.27 41.43 14.17
N ALA A 228 -26.89 41.81 15.30
CA ALA A 228 -28.27 42.33 15.30
C ALA A 228 -28.41 43.87 15.32
N LEU A 229 -27.40 44.59 15.83
CA LEU A 229 -27.54 46.02 16.18
C LEU A 229 -26.72 46.93 15.26
N ASP A 230 -25.66 46.42 14.66
CA ASP A 230 -24.75 47.19 13.80
C ASP A 230 -24.18 46.35 12.63
N PRO A 231 -24.99 45.52 11.92
CA PRO A 231 -24.47 44.61 10.91
C PRO A 231 -23.83 45.33 9.71
N TRP A 232 -24.27 46.55 9.38
CA TRP A 232 -23.77 47.33 8.23
C TRP A 232 -22.32 47.82 8.41
N ASN A 233 -21.79 47.84 9.63
CA ASN A 233 -20.38 48.14 9.90
C ASN A 233 -19.50 46.88 9.90
N GLY A 234 -20.10 45.70 9.77
CA GLY A 234 -19.41 44.43 9.63
C GLY A 234 -19.03 44.13 8.17
N ARG A 235 -18.04 43.25 8.01
CA ARG A 235 -17.77 42.53 6.77
C ARG A 235 -17.64 41.06 7.15
N SER A 236 -18.70 40.29 6.93
CA SER A 236 -18.73 38.89 7.35
C SER A 236 -17.71 38.09 6.55
N ALA A 237 -16.71 37.53 7.24
CA ALA A 237 -15.80 36.56 6.62
C ALA A 237 -16.53 35.24 6.31
N LEU A 238 -17.60 34.93 7.06
CA LEU A 238 -18.42 33.73 6.84
C LEU A 238 -19.22 33.86 5.54
N ASP A 239 -19.80 35.02 5.26
CA ASP A 239 -20.56 35.26 4.02
C ASP A 239 -19.66 35.14 2.77
N ALA A 240 -18.34 35.31 2.92
CA ALA A 240 -17.38 35.13 1.83
C ALA A 240 -17.03 33.66 1.57
N VAL A 241 -17.35 32.75 2.51
CA VAL A 241 -17.13 31.30 2.39
C VAL A 241 -18.30 30.61 1.69
N GLU A 242 -19.51 31.18 1.74
CA GLU A 242 -20.71 30.69 1.04
C GLU A 242 -20.65 30.93 -0.48
#